data_AF-A0A520MN61-F1
#
_entry.id   AF-A0A520MN61-F1
#
_cell.length_a   1.000
_cell.length_b   1.000
_cell.length_c   1.000
_cell.angle_alpha   90.00
_cell.angle_beta   90.00
_cell.angle_gamma   90.00
#
_symmetry.space_group_name_H-M   'P 1'
#
loop_
_entity.id
_entity.type
_entity.pdbx_description
1 polymer ?
#
loop_
_entity_poly.entity_id
_entity_poly.type
_entity_poly.pdbx_seq_one_letter_code
_entity_poly.pdbx_strand_id
1 'polypeptide(L)'
;MRYASIGAGKRYRAALVYASGQALGAEDAQLDNAACAVELTHAFSLVHDDLPAMDDDDLRRGKPSCHRAFDEATAILAGDALQTLAFEVLSAKSGRKSATENQLEMIRTLAIATGSLGLAGGQVIDLSLVSQSAKTDTLKTMHQMKTGALIEASVHLGGLGAFAESKQLETLRDFSRPLGLAFQVVDDILDGTADTATLGKPAGADQEKMKPTYLSLMGEKAARRYAKELIESAIQALDGANLEGRLLTALAKFTLERSF
;
A
#
# COMPACT_ATOMS: atom_id res chain seq x y z
N MET A 1 -16.27 -6.82 8.36
CA MET A 1 -16.00 -5.56 7.65
C MET A 1 -15.62 -4.40 8.58
N ARG A 2 -16.57 -3.78 9.30
CA ARG A 2 -16.29 -2.58 10.15
C ARG A 2 -15.15 -2.78 11.16
N TYR A 3 -15.08 -3.96 11.77
CA TYR A 3 -14.00 -4.33 12.69
C TYR A 3 -12.59 -4.17 12.09
N ALA A 4 -12.42 -4.58 10.82
CA ALA A 4 -11.14 -4.54 10.13
C ALA A 4 -10.86 -3.17 9.49
N SER A 5 -11.89 -2.45 9.06
CA SER A 5 -11.73 -1.20 8.30
C SER A 5 -11.78 0.07 9.15
N ILE A 6 -12.50 0.08 10.28
CA ILE A 6 -12.72 1.27 11.14
C ILE A 6 -11.87 1.19 12.40
N GLY A 7 -11.16 2.28 12.72
CA GLY A 7 -10.31 2.40 13.90
C GLY A 7 -8.85 2.60 13.55
N ALA A 8 -7.97 2.09 14.41
CA ALA A 8 -6.51 2.27 14.32
C ALA A 8 -5.96 1.88 12.94
N GLY A 9 -4.94 2.62 12.50
CA GLY A 9 -4.29 2.47 11.20
C GLY A 9 -3.77 3.82 10.72
N LYS A 10 -2.58 3.85 10.10
CA LYS A 10 -1.89 5.09 9.69
C LYS A 10 -2.64 5.87 8.60
N ARG A 11 -3.54 5.21 7.86
CA ARG A 11 -4.24 5.76 6.68
C ARG A 11 -3.28 6.35 5.65
N TYR A 12 -2.10 5.76 5.53
CA TYR A 12 -1.02 6.25 4.67
C TYR A 12 -1.43 6.25 3.19
N ARG A 13 -2.19 5.24 2.75
CA ARG A 13 -2.66 5.13 1.35
C ARG A 13 -3.72 6.20 1.05
N ALA A 14 -4.70 6.40 1.94
CA ALA A 14 -5.62 7.53 1.82
C ALA A 14 -4.88 8.89 1.83
N ALA A 15 -3.90 9.07 2.71
CA ALA A 15 -3.11 10.30 2.77
C ALA A 15 -2.37 10.57 1.45
N LEU A 16 -1.87 9.53 0.76
CA LEU A 16 -1.28 9.66 -0.57
C LEU A 16 -2.29 10.07 -1.65
N VAL A 17 -3.52 9.55 -1.60
CA VAL A 17 -4.61 9.99 -2.50
C VAL A 17 -4.86 11.49 -2.30
N TYR A 18 -5.07 11.93 -1.06
CA TYR A 18 -5.32 13.33 -0.74
C TYR A 18 -4.14 14.22 -1.15
N ALA A 19 -2.91 13.86 -0.75
CA ALA A 19 -1.73 14.65 -1.06
C ALA A 19 -1.50 14.78 -2.57
N SER A 20 -1.76 13.72 -3.34
CA SER A 20 -1.63 13.76 -4.79
C SER A 20 -2.69 14.65 -5.44
N GLY A 21 -3.96 14.57 -5.02
CA GLY A 21 -5.02 15.39 -5.57
C GLY A 21 -4.89 16.87 -5.16
N GLN A 22 -4.52 17.14 -3.90
CA GLN A 22 -4.27 18.48 -3.39
C GLN A 22 -3.08 19.15 -4.07
N ALA A 23 -2.02 18.40 -4.41
CA ALA A 23 -0.89 18.92 -5.19
C ALA A 23 -1.30 19.44 -6.59
N LEU A 24 -2.49 19.06 -7.05
CA LEU A 24 -3.13 19.46 -8.31
C LEU A 24 -4.33 20.42 -8.09
N GLY A 25 -4.61 20.83 -6.85
CA GLY A 25 -5.70 21.75 -6.51
C GLY A 25 -7.08 21.12 -6.35
N ALA A 26 -7.19 19.79 -6.20
CA ALA A 26 -8.47 19.15 -5.88
C ALA A 26 -8.87 19.37 -4.42
N GLU A 27 -10.17 19.46 -4.19
CA GLU A 27 -10.77 19.49 -2.85
C GLU A 27 -10.92 18.06 -2.28
N ASP A 28 -10.87 17.90 -0.96
CA ASP A 28 -10.95 16.57 -0.32
C ASP A 28 -12.21 15.79 -0.70
N ALA A 29 -13.37 16.46 -0.80
CA ALA A 29 -14.63 15.83 -1.21
C ALA A 29 -14.58 15.17 -2.60
N GLN A 30 -13.62 15.57 -3.44
CA GLN A 30 -13.38 15.00 -4.76
C GLN A 30 -12.58 13.70 -4.70
N LEU A 31 -11.89 13.48 -3.58
CA LEU A 31 -10.91 12.44 -3.35
C LEU A 31 -11.41 11.38 -2.35
N ASP A 32 -12.45 11.69 -1.56
CA ASP A 32 -13.05 10.81 -0.55
C ASP A 32 -13.31 9.38 -1.07
N ASN A 33 -13.94 9.25 -2.24
CA ASN A 33 -14.25 7.93 -2.80
C ASN A 33 -12.98 7.15 -3.16
N ALA A 34 -11.98 7.81 -3.73
CA ALA A 34 -10.70 7.19 -4.06
C ALA A 34 -9.92 6.79 -2.80
N ALA A 35 -9.87 7.68 -1.81
CA ALA A 35 -9.22 7.45 -0.52
C ALA A 35 -9.88 6.30 0.25
N CYS A 36 -11.21 6.24 0.25
CA CYS A 36 -11.97 5.17 0.87
C CYS A 36 -11.75 3.84 0.12
N ALA A 37 -11.78 3.84 -1.21
CA ALA A 37 -11.57 2.64 -2.01
C ALA A 37 -10.19 2.00 -1.73
N VAL A 38 -9.10 2.78 -1.70
CA VAL A 38 -7.76 2.21 -1.41
C VAL A 38 -7.62 1.69 0.01
N GLU A 39 -8.29 2.30 0.99
CA GLU A 39 -8.28 1.83 2.38
C GLU A 39 -9.18 0.59 2.58
N LEU A 40 -10.27 0.46 1.83
CA LEU A 40 -11.07 -0.77 1.76
C LEU A 40 -10.26 -1.91 1.14
N THR A 41 -9.56 -1.62 0.04
CA THR A 41 -8.61 -2.55 -0.59
C THR A 41 -7.53 -3.01 0.39
N HIS A 42 -6.91 -2.06 1.09
CA HIS A 42 -5.90 -2.38 2.10
C HIS A 42 -6.48 -3.17 3.29
N ALA A 43 -7.69 -2.84 3.74
CA ALA A 43 -8.31 -3.56 4.85
C ALA A 43 -8.62 -5.01 4.49
N PHE A 44 -9.15 -5.28 3.29
CA PHE A 44 -9.38 -6.67 2.88
C PHE A 44 -8.07 -7.44 2.80
N SER A 45 -7.02 -6.81 2.24
CA SER A 45 -5.76 -7.53 2.02
C SER A 45 -5.20 -8.04 3.34
N LEU A 46 -5.25 -7.22 4.40
CA LEU A 46 -4.84 -7.63 5.74
C LEU A 46 -5.74 -8.73 6.33
N VAL A 47 -7.06 -8.63 6.14
CA VAL A 47 -8.00 -9.65 6.63
C VAL A 47 -7.70 -11.04 6.05
N HIS A 48 -7.40 -11.11 4.77
CA HIS A 48 -7.04 -12.36 4.10
C HIS A 48 -5.61 -12.80 4.41
N ASP A 49 -4.65 -11.87 4.47
CA ASP A 49 -3.25 -12.15 4.84
C ASP A 49 -3.17 -12.84 6.22
N ASP A 50 -4.00 -12.42 7.18
CA ASP A 50 -4.05 -12.99 8.53
C ASP A 50 -4.67 -14.40 8.63
N LEU A 51 -5.22 -14.98 7.57
CA LEU A 51 -5.89 -16.30 7.65
C LEU A 51 -4.91 -17.44 7.94
N PRO A 52 -5.35 -18.57 8.54
CA PRO A 52 -4.49 -19.73 8.80
C PRO A 52 -3.82 -20.34 7.58
N ALA A 53 -4.45 -20.25 6.41
CA ALA A 53 -3.88 -20.71 5.15
C ALA A 53 -2.85 -19.74 4.53
N MET A 54 -2.63 -18.58 5.16
CA MET A 54 -1.79 -17.49 4.69
C MET A 54 -0.67 -17.24 5.71
N ASP A 55 -0.69 -16.13 6.45
CA ASP A 55 0.30 -15.85 7.48
C ASP A 55 -0.07 -16.42 8.87
N ASP A 56 -1.31 -16.87 9.10
CA ASP A 56 -1.76 -17.42 10.39
C ASP A 56 -1.50 -16.49 11.59
N ASP A 57 -1.65 -15.18 11.38
CA ASP A 57 -1.40 -14.17 12.39
C ASP A 57 -2.62 -13.99 13.32
N ASP A 58 -2.42 -14.23 14.62
CA ASP A 58 -3.47 -14.09 15.64
C ASP A 58 -3.81 -12.63 15.99
N LEU A 59 -2.91 -11.69 15.70
CA LEU A 59 -2.99 -10.28 16.11
C LEU A 59 -2.76 -9.32 14.93
N ARG A 60 -3.60 -8.29 14.86
CA ARG A 60 -3.48 -7.20 13.90
C ARG A 60 -3.80 -5.86 14.56
N ARG A 61 -2.87 -4.91 14.47
CA ARG A 61 -3.01 -3.55 15.05
C ARG A 61 -3.36 -3.58 16.56
N GLY A 62 -2.74 -4.49 17.30
CA GLY A 62 -2.95 -4.65 18.74
C GLY A 62 -4.31 -5.26 19.14
N LYS A 63 -5.05 -5.85 18.19
CA LYS A 63 -6.32 -6.56 18.43
C LYS A 63 -6.26 -7.97 17.84
N PRO A 64 -7.14 -8.90 18.24
CA PRO A 64 -7.28 -10.18 17.54
C PRO A 64 -7.50 -9.96 16.04
N SER A 65 -6.84 -10.74 15.19
CA SER A 65 -7.09 -10.72 13.75
C SER A 65 -8.56 -11.10 13.45
N CYS A 66 -9.03 -10.82 12.23
CA CYS A 66 -10.45 -10.95 11.92
C CYS A 66 -10.96 -12.39 12.12
N HIS A 67 -10.16 -13.40 11.77
CA HIS A 67 -10.53 -14.80 11.92
C HIS A 67 -10.55 -15.25 13.39
N ARG A 68 -9.75 -14.60 14.26
CA ARG A 68 -9.73 -14.83 15.72
C ARG A 68 -10.85 -14.13 16.47
N ALA A 69 -11.22 -12.93 16.04
CA ALA A 69 -12.33 -12.18 16.63
C ALA A 69 -13.70 -12.77 16.28
N PHE A 70 -13.78 -13.47 15.15
CA PHE A 70 -14.99 -14.09 14.63
C PHE A 70 -14.70 -15.56 14.29
N ASP A 71 -14.64 -15.90 13.01
CA ASP A 71 -14.25 -17.19 12.48
C ASP A 71 -13.65 -17.02 11.07
N GLU A 72 -13.05 -18.08 10.52
CA GLU A 72 -12.42 -18.06 9.18
C GLU A 72 -13.41 -17.71 8.07
N ALA A 73 -14.62 -18.29 8.10
CA ALA A 73 -15.63 -18.05 7.07
C ALA A 73 -16.06 -16.57 7.03
N THR A 74 -16.26 -15.97 8.21
CA THR A 74 -16.58 -14.56 8.38
C THR A 74 -15.43 -13.67 7.93
N ALA A 75 -14.18 -14.03 8.21
CA ALA A 75 -13.01 -13.30 7.75
C ALA A 75 -12.89 -13.32 6.22
N ILE A 76 -13.05 -14.49 5.59
CA ILE A 76 -13.05 -14.64 4.13
C ILE A 76 -14.12 -13.75 3.50
N LEU A 77 -15.38 -13.90 3.93
CA LEU A 77 -16.51 -13.14 3.39
C LEU A 77 -16.39 -11.63 3.68
N ALA A 78 -15.80 -11.24 4.81
CA ALA A 78 -15.54 -9.84 5.11
C ALA A 78 -14.49 -9.24 4.16
N GLY A 79 -13.44 -9.99 3.81
CA GLY A 79 -12.46 -9.56 2.81
C GLY A 79 -13.09 -9.41 1.42
N ASP A 80 -13.84 -10.42 0.97
CA ASP A 80 -14.54 -10.40 -0.33
C ASP A 80 -15.48 -9.19 -0.46
N ALA A 81 -16.25 -8.91 0.59
CA ALA A 81 -17.16 -7.78 0.64
C ALA A 81 -16.43 -6.43 0.70
N LEU A 82 -15.29 -6.34 1.40
CA LEU A 82 -14.48 -5.11 1.44
C LEU A 82 -13.85 -4.80 0.08
N GLN A 83 -13.32 -5.81 -0.61
CA GLN A 83 -12.82 -5.68 -1.97
C GLN A 83 -13.93 -5.21 -2.92
N THR A 84 -15.10 -5.83 -2.83
CA THR A 84 -16.27 -5.45 -3.67
C THR A 84 -16.72 -4.02 -3.40
N LEU A 85 -16.82 -3.63 -2.11
CA LEU A 85 -17.22 -2.29 -1.69
C LEU A 85 -16.25 -1.21 -2.18
N ALA A 86 -14.95 -1.52 -2.32
CA ALA A 86 -13.98 -0.57 -2.86
C ALA A 86 -14.36 -0.11 -4.29
N PHE A 87 -14.80 -1.04 -5.14
CA PHE A 87 -15.24 -0.73 -6.50
C PHE A 87 -16.62 -0.09 -6.54
N GLU A 88 -17.52 -0.46 -5.63
CA GLU A 88 -18.82 0.20 -5.48
C GLU A 88 -18.65 1.69 -5.12
N VAL A 89 -17.81 1.99 -4.13
CA VAL A 89 -17.51 3.37 -3.71
C VAL A 89 -16.84 4.15 -4.85
N LEU A 90 -15.89 3.54 -5.56
CA LEU A 90 -15.16 4.21 -6.64
C LEU A 90 -16.04 4.47 -7.87
N SER A 91 -17.06 3.63 -8.12
CA SER A 91 -18.03 3.78 -9.21
C SER A 91 -19.25 4.64 -8.86
N ALA A 92 -19.39 5.06 -7.60
CA ALA A 92 -20.47 5.93 -7.18
C ALA A 92 -20.48 7.25 -7.98
N LYS A 93 -21.67 7.72 -8.36
CA LYS A 93 -21.82 8.92 -9.20
C LYS A 93 -21.13 10.12 -8.55
N SER A 94 -20.13 10.67 -9.24
CA SER A 94 -19.64 12.00 -8.92
C SER A 94 -20.53 13.03 -9.64
N GLY A 95 -20.83 14.17 -9.01
CA GLY A 95 -21.69 15.21 -9.59
C GLY A 95 -21.11 15.92 -10.83
N ARG A 96 -19.99 15.45 -11.39
CA ARG A 96 -19.24 16.11 -12.48
C ARG A 96 -19.30 15.29 -13.78
N LYS A 97 -19.83 15.86 -14.85
CA LYS A 97 -19.98 15.19 -16.16
C LYS A 97 -18.65 14.76 -16.81
N SER A 98 -17.56 15.50 -16.61
CA SER A 98 -16.22 15.13 -17.12
C SER A 98 -15.57 13.96 -16.37
N ALA A 99 -16.17 13.49 -15.26
CA ALA A 99 -15.55 12.49 -14.40
C ALA A 99 -15.64 11.04 -14.91
N THR A 100 -16.48 10.75 -15.91
CA THR A 100 -16.77 9.36 -16.29
C THR A 100 -15.54 8.61 -16.79
N GLU A 101 -14.73 9.23 -17.66
CA GLU A 101 -13.50 8.60 -18.18
C GLU A 101 -12.45 8.41 -17.08
N ASN A 102 -12.20 9.44 -16.27
CA ASN A 102 -11.28 9.33 -15.13
C ASN A 102 -11.76 8.31 -14.10
N GLN A 103 -13.07 8.20 -13.87
CA GLN A 103 -13.66 7.21 -12.97
C GLN A 103 -13.44 5.78 -13.47
N LEU A 104 -13.64 5.54 -14.78
CA LEU A 104 -13.33 4.25 -15.39
C LEU A 104 -11.83 3.93 -15.27
N GLU A 105 -10.96 4.91 -15.48
CA GLU A 105 -9.52 4.71 -15.33
C GLU A 105 -9.09 4.48 -13.87
N MET A 106 -9.75 5.13 -12.89
CA MET A 106 -9.55 4.86 -11.47
C MET A 106 -9.95 3.41 -11.12
N ILE A 107 -11.10 2.95 -11.61
CA ILE A 107 -11.56 1.57 -11.43
C ILE A 107 -10.57 0.59 -12.05
N ARG A 108 -10.13 0.84 -13.29
CA ARG A 108 -9.13 0.02 -13.99
C ARG A 108 -7.80 -0.02 -13.23
N THR A 109 -7.32 1.14 -12.77
CA THR A 109 -6.07 1.27 -12.00
C THR A 109 -6.14 0.43 -10.72
N LEU A 110 -7.22 0.58 -9.94
CA LEU A 110 -7.38 -0.17 -8.70
C LEU A 110 -7.54 -1.67 -8.96
N ALA A 111 -8.26 -2.08 -10.02
CA ALA A 111 -8.43 -3.47 -10.40
C ALA A 111 -7.08 -4.14 -10.75
N ILE A 112 -6.24 -3.48 -11.55
CA ILE A 112 -4.91 -3.96 -11.90
C ILE A 112 -4.03 -4.07 -10.65
N ALA A 113 -4.00 -3.02 -9.83
CA ALA A 113 -3.18 -2.98 -8.62
C ALA A 113 -3.59 -4.00 -7.55
N THR A 114 -4.86 -4.41 -7.55
CA THR A 114 -5.40 -5.39 -6.58
C THR A 114 -5.28 -6.83 -7.09
N GLY A 115 -5.36 -7.02 -8.41
CA GLY A 115 -5.43 -8.34 -9.05
C GLY A 115 -4.09 -9.06 -9.20
N SER A 116 -4.04 -9.98 -10.17
CA SER A 116 -2.89 -10.88 -10.42
C SER A 116 -1.62 -10.17 -10.88
N LEU A 117 -1.72 -8.96 -11.43
CA LEU A 117 -0.57 -8.14 -11.82
C LEU A 117 -0.12 -7.19 -10.70
N GLY A 118 -0.81 -7.20 -9.56
CA GLY A 118 -0.50 -6.39 -8.38
C GLY A 118 -0.58 -7.24 -7.12
N LEU A 119 -1.32 -6.75 -6.13
CA LEU A 119 -1.36 -7.27 -4.76
C LEU A 119 -1.50 -8.79 -4.69
N ALA A 120 -2.54 -9.37 -5.33
CA ALA A 120 -2.77 -10.81 -5.28
C ALA A 120 -1.63 -11.62 -5.92
N GLY A 121 -1.08 -11.13 -7.04
CA GLY A 121 0.09 -11.76 -7.66
C GLY A 121 1.34 -11.69 -6.79
N GLY A 122 1.57 -10.55 -6.15
CA GLY A 122 2.64 -10.39 -5.17
C GLY A 122 2.49 -11.34 -3.99
N GLN A 123 1.26 -11.54 -3.50
CA GLN A 123 0.97 -12.48 -2.43
C GLN A 123 1.27 -13.93 -2.83
N VAL A 124 0.93 -14.34 -4.05
CA VAL A 124 1.27 -15.68 -4.55
C VAL A 124 2.78 -15.89 -4.61
N ILE A 125 3.53 -14.88 -5.06
CA ILE A 125 4.99 -14.93 -5.06
C ILE A 125 5.50 -15.05 -3.62
N ASP A 126 5.01 -14.23 -2.69
CA ASP A 126 5.39 -14.26 -1.28
C ASP A 126 5.19 -15.65 -0.65
N LEU A 127 4.03 -16.28 -0.85
CA LEU A 127 3.76 -17.63 -0.36
C LEU A 127 4.62 -18.70 -1.03
N SER A 128 5.07 -18.47 -2.26
CA SER A 128 5.94 -19.39 -3.01
C SER A 128 7.42 -19.23 -2.65
N LEU A 129 7.79 -18.15 -1.95
CA LEU A 129 9.17 -17.92 -1.51
C LEU A 129 9.50 -18.79 -0.31
N VAL A 130 10.00 -20.00 -0.58
CA VAL A 130 10.64 -20.85 0.43
C VAL A 130 12.14 -20.54 0.48
N SER A 131 12.69 -20.46 1.69
CA SER A 131 14.06 -20.05 2.02
C SER A 131 15.14 -20.68 1.10
N GLN A 132 16.15 -19.86 0.77
CA GLN A 132 17.47 -20.20 0.16
C GLN A 132 17.68 -20.01 -1.35
N SER A 133 16.68 -19.61 -2.16
CA SER A 133 16.90 -19.42 -3.62
C SER A 133 16.37 -18.12 -4.23
N ALA A 134 15.79 -17.23 -3.42
CA ALA A 134 15.22 -15.99 -3.91
C ALA A 134 16.31 -15.05 -4.44
N LYS A 135 16.33 -14.84 -5.76
CA LYS A 135 17.15 -13.79 -6.39
C LYS A 135 16.59 -12.43 -5.98
N THR A 136 17.48 -11.44 -5.80
CA THR A 136 17.11 -10.05 -5.47
C THR A 136 16.01 -9.49 -6.39
N ASP A 137 16.00 -9.88 -7.66
CA ASP A 137 14.98 -9.45 -8.63
C ASP A 137 13.59 -10.02 -8.33
N THR A 138 13.50 -11.27 -7.86
CA THR A 138 12.23 -11.89 -7.46
C THR A 138 11.67 -11.21 -6.22
N LEU A 139 12.52 -10.92 -5.24
CA LEU A 139 12.12 -10.20 -4.03
C LEU A 139 11.62 -8.78 -4.38
N LYS A 140 12.36 -8.07 -5.23
CA LYS A 140 11.95 -6.75 -5.71
C LYS A 140 10.60 -6.80 -6.43
N THR A 141 10.41 -7.76 -7.32
CA THR A 141 9.14 -7.94 -8.06
C THR A 141 7.99 -8.24 -7.10
N MET A 142 8.21 -9.14 -6.14
CA MET A 142 7.22 -9.46 -5.11
C MET A 142 6.79 -8.21 -4.34
N HIS A 143 7.74 -7.43 -3.82
CA HIS A 143 7.44 -6.23 -3.05
C HIS A 143 6.78 -5.13 -3.87
N GLN A 144 7.21 -4.95 -5.13
CA GLN A 144 6.56 -4.04 -6.07
C GLN A 144 5.09 -4.42 -6.30
N MET A 145 4.77 -5.71 -6.35
CA MET A 145 3.41 -6.19 -6.56
C MET A 145 2.58 -6.18 -5.26
N LYS A 146 3.06 -6.83 -4.18
CA LYS A 146 2.34 -7.03 -2.90
C LYS A 146 2.04 -5.69 -2.21
N THR A 147 3.03 -4.79 -2.17
CA THR A 147 2.93 -3.53 -1.43
C THR A 147 2.96 -2.31 -2.33
N GLY A 148 3.89 -2.28 -3.30
CA GLY A 148 4.11 -1.13 -4.17
C GLY A 148 2.91 -0.79 -5.05
N ALA A 149 2.23 -1.78 -5.62
CA ALA A 149 1.14 -1.58 -6.57
C ALA A 149 -0.02 -0.77 -5.98
N LEU A 150 -0.40 -1.02 -4.71
CA LEU A 150 -1.46 -0.27 -4.06
C LEU A 150 -1.02 1.14 -3.64
N ILE A 151 0.27 1.35 -3.34
CA ILE A 151 0.84 2.69 -3.10
C ILE A 151 0.85 3.50 -4.40
N GLU A 152 1.31 2.91 -5.51
CA GLU A 152 1.27 3.53 -6.84
C GLU A 152 -0.17 3.88 -7.25
N ALA A 153 -1.11 2.94 -7.07
CA ALA A 153 -2.51 3.19 -7.32
C ALA A 153 -3.07 4.33 -6.45
N SER A 154 -2.69 4.43 -5.18
CA SER A 154 -3.16 5.49 -4.28
C SER A 154 -2.77 6.87 -4.80
N VAL A 155 -1.52 7.06 -5.20
CA VAL A 155 -1.06 8.32 -5.78
C VAL A 155 -1.77 8.58 -7.12
N HIS A 156 -1.83 7.57 -7.98
CA HIS A 156 -2.42 7.72 -9.32
C HIS A 156 -3.92 8.06 -9.27
N LEU A 157 -4.68 7.45 -8.36
CA LEU A 157 -6.09 7.75 -8.12
C LEU A 157 -6.31 9.20 -7.67
N GLY A 158 -5.42 9.75 -6.83
CA GLY A 158 -5.47 11.16 -6.45
C GLY A 158 -5.29 12.09 -7.65
N GLY A 159 -4.34 11.76 -8.54
CA GLY A 159 -4.14 12.49 -9.80
C GLY A 159 -5.37 12.42 -10.73
N LEU A 160 -5.96 11.24 -10.91
CA LEU A 160 -7.17 11.06 -11.74
C LEU A 160 -8.38 11.80 -11.16
N GLY A 161 -8.56 11.77 -9.83
CA GLY A 161 -9.62 12.51 -9.13
C GLY A 161 -9.48 14.03 -9.26
N ALA A 162 -8.25 14.50 -9.46
CA ALA A 162 -7.91 15.91 -9.71
C ALA A 162 -7.84 16.29 -11.21
N PHE A 163 -8.19 15.37 -12.12
CA PHE A 163 -8.12 15.61 -13.57
C PHE A 163 -6.73 15.99 -14.07
N ALA A 164 -5.70 15.36 -13.50
CA ALA A 164 -4.31 15.53 -13.91
C ALA A 164 -4.11 15.26 -15.40
N GLU A 165 -3.26 16.07 -16.03
CA GLU A 165 -2.79 15.82 -17.38
C GLU A 165 -1.83 14.62 -17.43
N SER A 166 -1.64 14.02 -18.61
CA SER A 166 -0.80 12.84 -18.79
C SER A 166 0.61 13.00 -18.21
N LYS A 167 1.22 14.19 -18.35
CA LYS A 167 2.57 14.45 -17.82
C LYS A 167 2.58 14.48 -16.29
N GLN A 168 1.56 15.04 -15.66
CA GLN A 168 1.42 15.05 -14.21
C GLN A 168 1.18 13.63 -13.69
N LEU A 169 0.35 12.84 -14.38
CA LEU A 169 0.14 11.43 -14.05
C LEU A 169 1.42 10.58 -14.17
N GLU A 170 2.28 10.87 -15.15
CA GLU A 170 3.59 10.23 -15.31
C GLU A 170 4.52 10.58 -14.15
N THR A 171 4.64 11.87 -13.81
CA THR A 171 5.39 12.33 -12.62
C THR A 171 4.92 11.62 -11.34
N LEU A 172 3.60 11.50 -11.13
CA LEU A 172 3.04 10.82 -9.97
C LEU A 172 3.37 9.31 -9.94
N ARG A 173 3.47 8.66 -11.10
CA ARG A 173 3.94 7.26 -11.20
C ARG A 173 5.43 7.16 -10.86
N ASP A 174 6.25 8.06 -11.39
CA ASP A 174 7.70 8.08 -11.13
C ASP A 174 8.04 8.40 -9.67
N PHE A 175 7.22 9.21 -9.00
CA PHE A 175 7.28 9.44 -7.56
C PHE A 175 6.91 8.17 -6.76
N SER A 176 5.80 7.52 -7.12
CA SER A 176 5.18 6.49 -6.28
C SER A 176 5.85 5.11 -6.37
N ARG A 177 6.48 4.77 -7.50
CA ARG A 177 7.20 3.50 -7.69
C ARG A 177 8.36 3.28 -6.70
N PRO A 178 9.37 4.18 -6.60
CA PRO A 178 10.43 4.03 -5.63
C PRO A 178 9.92 4.19 -4.20
N LEU A 179 8.90 5.03 -3.97
CA LEU A 179 8.24 5.15 -2.67
C LEU A 179 7.64 3.83 -2.18
N GLY A 180 6.91 3.11 -3.06
CA GLY A 180 6.30 1.84 -2.73
C GLY A 180 7.33 0.77 -2.34
N LEU A 181 8.46 0.73 -3.04
CA LEU A 181 9.57 -0.16 -2.70
C LEU A 181 10.24 0.25 -1.37
N ALA A 182 10.49 1.55 -1.17
CA ALA A 182 11.08 2.07 0.07
C ALA A 182 10.21 1.74 1.28
N PHE A 183 8.88 1.83 1.14
CA PHE A 183 7.94 1.50 2.21
C PHE A 183 8.16 0.08 2.73
N GLN A 184 8.33 -0.87 1.81
CA GLN A 184 8.55 -2.26 2.16
C GLN A 184 9.95 -2.53 2.72
N VAL A 185 11.00 -1.91 2.16
CA VAL A 185 12.36 -1.98 2.74
C VAL A 185 12.36 -1.50 4.19
N VAL A 186 11.60 -0.45 4.50
CA VAL A 186 11.46 0.05 5.88
C VAL A 186 10.64 -0.92 6.74
N ASP A 187 9.55 -1.50 6.24
CA ASP A 187 8.79 -2.53 6.99
C ASP A 187 9.71 -3.71 7.35
N ASP A 188 10.50 -4.24 6.41
CA ASP A 188 11.45 -5.33 6.67
C ASP A 188 12.49 -4.96 7.75
N ILE A 189 12.95 -3.71 7.78
CA ILE A 189 13.87 -3.21 8.81
C ILE A 189 13.16 -3.16 10.16
N LEU A 190 11.94 -2.61 10.22
CA LEU A 190 11.17 -2.50 11.45
C LEU A 190 10.82 -3.88 12.02
N ASP A 191 10.38 -4.81 11.18
CA ASP A 191 10.02 -6.17 11.58
C ASP A 191 11.20 -6.96 12.16
N GLY A 192 12.42 -6.66 11.72
CA GLY A 192 13.65 -7.28 12.25
C GLY A 192 14.34 -6.53 13.39
N THR A 193 13.92 -5.31 13.74
CA THR A 193 14.61 -4.47 14.75
C THR A 193 13.72 -3.90 15.85
N ALA A 194 12.41 -3.79 15.64
CA ALA A 194 11.47 -3.25 16.61
C ALA A 194 10.86 -4.33 17.50
N ASP A 195 10.33 -3.94 18.67
CA ASP A 195 9.63 -4.85 19.57
C ASP A 195 8.15 -5.08 19.15
N THR A 196 7.56 -6.17 19.65
CA THR A 196 6.18 -6.58 19.34
C THR A 196 5.15 -5.52 19.79
N ALA A 197 5.42 -4.81 20.89
CA ALA A 197 4.53 -3.78 21.41
C ALA A 197 4.43 -2.58 20.47
N THR A 198 5.53 -2.23 19.79
CA THR A 198 5.61 -1.14 18.82
C THR A 198 4.97 -1.52 17.49
N LEU A 199 5.20 -2.75 16.99
CA LEU A 199 4.69 -3.21 15.69
C LEU A 199 3.19 -3.59 15.72
N GLY A 200 2.66 -3.99 16.88
CA GLY A 200 1.28 -4.47 17.01
C GLY A 200 1.01 -5.82 16.31
N LYS A 201 2.09 -6.53 15.96
CA LYS A 201 2.19 -7.93 15.48
C LYS A 201 3.50 -8.55 16.03
N PRO A 202 3.68 -9.89 16.05
CA PRO A 202 4.91 -10.53 16.55
C PRO A 202 6.16 -10.00 15.83
N ALA A 203 7.14 -9.52 16.59
CA ALA A 203 8.44 -9.12 16.04
C ALA A 203 9.21 -10.35 15.57
N GLY A 204 9.93 -10.26 14.44
CA GLY A 204 10.69 -11.39 13.91
C GLY A 204 9.87 -12.49 13.23
N ALA A 205 8.57 -12.28 12.96
CA ALA A 205 7.71 -13.25 12.27
C ALA A 205 8.30 -13.74 10.93
N ASP A 206 9.00 -12.85 10.20
CA ASP A 206 9.68 -13.21 8.95
C ASP A 206 10.89 -14.13 9.16
N GLN A 207 11.62 -13.97 10.26
CA GLN A 207 12.74 -14.85 10.61
C GLN A 207 12.24 -16.23 11.02
N GLU A 208 11.14 -16.30 11.76
CA GLU A 208 10.48 -17.55 12.14
C GLU A 208 9.96 -18.32 10.91
N LYS A 209 9.45 -17.59 9.91
CA LYS A 209 8.97 -18.15 8.63
C LYS A 209 10.07 -18.34 7.57
N MET A 210 11.32 -18.00 7.89
CA MET A 210 12.47 -18.01 6.97
C MET A 210 12.21 -17.27 5.63
N LYS A 211 11.39 -16.22 5.65
CA LYS A 211 11.10 -15.42 4.44
C LYS A 211 12.31 -14.54 4.08
N PRO A 212 12.71 -14.47 2.80
CA PRO A 212 13.78 -13.57 2.38
C PRO A 212 13.29 -12.11 2.48
N THR A 213 14.01 -11.27 3.22
CA THR A 213 13.75 -9.83 3.37
C THR A 213 14.95 -9.00 2.90
N TYR A 214 14.75 -7.72 2.60
CA TYR A 214 15.87 -6.82 2.29
C TYR A 214 16.88 -6.73 3.44
N LEU A 215 16.39 -6.78 4.69
CA LEU A 215 17.25 -6.82 5.87
C LEU A 215 18.15 -8.07 5.85
N SER A 216 17.59 -9.25 5.57
CA SER A 216 18.34 -10.51 5.52
C SER A 216 19.35 -10.57 4.37
N LEU A 217 19.03 -9.97 3.21
CA LEU A 217 19.88 -10.01 2.01
C LEU A 217 21.02 -9.00 2.03
N MET A 218 20.78 -7.79 2.57
CA MET A 218 21.72 -6.67 2.46
C MET A 218 22.35 -6.28 3.80
N GLY A 219 21.71 -6.65 4.92
CA GLY A 219 22.03 -6.14 6.24
C GLY A 219 21.48 -4.74 6.50
N GLU A 220 21.26 -4.41 7.77
CA GLU A 220 20.53 -3.21 8.19
C GLU A 220 21.08 -1.91 7.61
N LYS A 221 22.40 -1.71 7.70
CA LYS A 221 23.05 -0.48 7.24
C LYS A 221 22.85 -0.25 5.73
N ALA A 222 22.95 -1.31 4.93
CA ALA A 222 22.77 -1.22 3.49
C ALA A 222 21.29 -1.07 3.12
N ALA A 223 20.38 -1.75 3.81
CA ALA A 223 18.93 -1.60 3.62
C ALA A 223 18.46 -0.18 3.94
N ARG A 224 18.91 0.43 5.06
CA ARG A 224 18.61 1.82 5.40
C ARG A 224 19.11 2.81 4.35
N ARG A 225 20.34 2.61 3.85
CA ARG A 225 20.87 3.45 2.75
C ARG A 225 20.03 3.30 1.49
N TYR A 226 19.66 2.07 1.13
CA TYR A 226 18.84 1.81 -0.05
C TYR A 226 17.45 2.45 0.05
N ALA A 227 16.78 2.35 1.21
CA ALA A 227 15.51 3.04 1.45
C ALA A 227 15.65 4.56 1.28
N LYS A 228 16.75 5.14 1.77
CA LYS A 228 17.03 6.58 1.60
C LYS A 228 17.20 6.97 0.14
N GLU A 229 17.98 6.21 -0.63
CA GLU A 229 18.19 6.44 -2.07
C GLU A 229 16.86 6.37 -2.85
N LEU A 230 15.99 5.42 -2.51
CA LEU A 230 14.66 5.31 -3.12
C LEU A 230 13.79 6.53 -2.80
N ILE A 231 13.79 7.01 -1.56
CA ILE A 231 13.02 8.20 -1.16
C ILE A 231 13.57 9.48 -1.80
N GLU A 232 14.90 9.62 -1.91
CA GLU A 232 15.53 10.71 -2.65
C GLU A 232 15.11 10.69 -4.13
N SER A 233 15.13 9.52 -4.76
CA SER A 233 14.63 9.34 -6.14
C SER A 233 13.15 9.66 -6.28
N ALA A 234 12.31 9.28 -5.31
CA ALA A 234 10.89 9.61 -5.30
C ALA A 234 10.69 11.12 -5.28
N ILE A 235 11.34 11.82 -4.34
CA ILE A 235 11.21 13.27 -4.18
C ILE A 235 11.71 14.02 -5.42
N GLN A 236 12.84 13.60 -5.99
CA GLN A 236 13.39 14.18 -7.22
C GLN A 236 12.43 14.06 -8.40
N ALA A 237 11.62 13.00 -8.47
CA ALA A 237 10.63 12.85 -9.54
C ALA A 237 9.56 13.95 -9.53
N LEU A 238 9.34 14.65 -8.41
CA LEU A 238 8.40 15.77 -8.31
C LEU A 238 8.96 17.09 -8.87
N ASP A 239 10.27 17.16 -9.13
CA ASP A 239 10.92 18.39 -9.59
C ASP A 239 10.43 18.80 -10.98
N GLY A 240 10.09 20.08 -11.14
CA GLY A 240 9.66 20.63 -12.43
C GLY A 240 8.28 20.20 -12.92
N ALA A 241 7.48 19.53 -12.09
CA ALA A 241 6.18 18.96 -12.46
C ALA A 241 4.99 19.94 -12.42
N ASN A 242 5.21 21.20 -12.01
CA ASN A 242 4.13 22.18 -11.75
C ASN A 242 3.06 21.62 -10.78
N LEU A 243 3.52 21.01 -9.68
CA LEU A 243 2.69 20.43 -8.61
C LEU A 243 3.10 21.05 -7.27
N GLU A 244 2.14 21.23 -6.35
CA GLU A 244 2.48 21.57 -4.96
C GLU A 244 2.91 20.30 -4.17
N GLY A 245 4.10 19.79 -4.47
CA GLY A 245 4.61 18.51 -3.96
C GLY A 245 4.98 18.46 -2.46
N ARG A 246 4.63 19.48 -1.65
CA ARG A 246 5.07 19.57 -0.24
C ARG A 246 4.56 18.40 0.60
N LEU A 247 3.27 18.06 0.50
CA LEU A 247 2.68 16.95 1.26
C LEU A 247 3.17 15.59 0.78
N LEU A 248 3.32 15.40 -0.53
CA LEU A 248 3.92 14.19 -1.09
C LEU A 248 5.36 13.98 -0.60
N THR A 249 6.15 15.05 -0.57
CA THR A 249 7.51 15.04 -0.01
C THR A 249 7.51 14.69 1.49
N ALA A 250 6.57 15.25 2.26
CA ALA A 250 6.44 14.97 3.68
C ALA A 250 6.07 13.49 3.95
N LEU A 251 5.14 12.93 3.18
CA LEU A 251 4.76 11.50 3.28
C LEU A 251 5.92 10.58 2.87
N ALA A 252 6.69 10.95 1.83
CA ALA A 252 7.88 10.21 1.44
C ALA A 252 8.93 10.20 2.56
N LYS A 253 9.20 11.34 3.20
CA LYS A 253 10.13 11.41 4.34
C LYS A 253 9.61 10.65 5.57
N PHE A 254 8.31 10.76 5.86
CA PHE A 254 7.66 10.01 6.94
C PHE A 254 7.89 8.49 6.80
N THR A 255 7.98 7.98 5.57
CA THR A 255 8.27 6.55 5.32
C THR A 255 9.60 6.11 5.95
N LEU A 256 10.62 6.98 6.00
CA LEU A 256 11.92 6.66 6.62
C LEU A 256 11.93 6.85 8.15
N GLU A 257 11.16 7.83 8.64
CA GLU A 257 11.20 8.29 10.03
C GLU A 257 10.23 7.53 10.94
N ARG A 258 9.27 6.79 10.37
CA ARG A 258 8.27 6.05 11.14
C ARG A 258 8.91 4.95 11.99
N SER A 259 8.34 4.76 13.18
CA SER A 259 8.72 3.72 14.12
C SER A 259 7.80 2.50 14.12
N PHE A 260 6.71 2.52 13.33
CA PHE A 260 5.69 1.47 13.25
C PHE A 260 4.96 1.46 11.90
#